data_AF-A0A655JHN9-F1
#
_entry.id   AF-A0A655JHN9-F1
#
_cell.length_a   1.000
_cell.length_b   1.000
_cell.length_c   1.000
_cell.angle_alpha   90.00
_cell.angle_beta   90.00
_cell.angle_gamma   90.00
#
_symmetry.space_group_name_H-M   'P 1'
#
loop_
_entity.id
_entity.type
_entity.pdbx_description
1 polymer ?
#
loop_
_entity_poly.entity_id
_entity_poly.type
_entity_poly.pdbx_seq_one_letter_code
_entity_poly.pdbx_strand_id
1 'polypeptide(L)'
;MVKGGRRFSFTALVIVGDGNGMVGVGYGKAKEVPAAIAKGVEEARKSFFRAPLIGGTITHPVQGEAAAGVVLLRPASPGTGVIAGGAARAVLECAGVHDILAKSLGSDNAINVVHATVAALKLLQRPEEVAARRGLPIEDVAPAGMLKARRKSEALAASVLPDRTI
;
A
#
# COMPACT_ATOMS: atom_id res chain seq x y z
N MET A 1 29.89 7.43 -17.92
CA MET A 1 31.18 6.82 -18.33
C MET A 1 32.22 7.92 -18.27
N VAL A 2 33.38 7.70 -17.66
CA VAL A 2 34.47 8.69 -17.66
C VAL A 2 35.62 8.15 -18.49
N LYS A 3 36.48 9.05 -19.00
CA LYS A 3 37.63 8.69 -19.85
C LYS A 3 38.56 7.63 -19.20
N GLY A 4 38.56 7.52 -17.87
CA GLY A 4 39.36 6.54 -17.09
C GLY A 4 38.60 5.34 -16.50
N GLY A 5 37.35 5.06 -16.89
CA GLY A 5 36.64 3.84 -16.46
C GLY A 5 35.15 4.00 -16.10
N ARG A 6 34.58 2.96 -15.47
CA ARG A 6 33.19 2.93 -14.97
C ARG A 6 33.16 3.22 -13.48
N ARG A 7 32.45 4.29 -13.08
CA ARG A 7 32.12 4.53 -11.67
C ARG A 7 30.86 3.74 -11.32
N PHE A 8 30.98 2.81 -10.38
CA PHE A 8 29.84 2.07 -9.86
C PHE A 8 29.06 2.91 -8.84
N SER A 9 27.75 2.75 -8.86
CA SER A 9 26.83 3.33 -7.87
C SER A 9 25.76 2.29 -7.58
N PHE A 10 25.37 2.19 -6.33
CA PHE A 10 24.28 1.32 -5.89
C PHE A 10 23.00 2.12 -5.74
N THR A 11 21.90 1.47 -6.09
CA THR A 11 20.55 2.01 -5.96
C THR A 11 19.75 1.07 -5.08
N ALA A 12 18.99 1.62 -4.14
CA ALA A 12 18.14 0.88 -3.24
C ALA A 12 16.70 1.42 -3.33
N LEU A 13 15.75 0.55 -3.67
CA LEU A 13 14.33 0.84 -3.54
C LEU A 13 13.91 0.36 -2.14
N VAL A 14 13.44 1.29 -1.32
CA VAL A 14 13.10 1.02 0.08
C VAL A 14 11.62 1.34 0.29
N ILE A 15 10.95 0.44 0.99
CA ILE A 15 9.54 0.58 1.37
C ILE A 15 9.51 0.63 2.89
N VAL A 16 8.78 1.59 3.45
CA VAL A 16 8.62 1.77 4.89
C VAL A 16 7.14 1.87 5.18
N GLY A 17 6.67 1.21 6.23
CA GLY A 17 5.28 1.33 6.68
C GLY A 17 5.13 0.97 8.14
N ASP A 18 4.00 1.37 8.72
CA ASP A 18 3.67 1.21 10.14
C ASP A 18 2.72 0.02 10.41
N GLY A 19 2.31 -0.70 9.37
CA GLY A 19 1.33 -1.79 9.48
C GLY A 19 -0.10 -1.34 9.81
N ASN A 20 -0.38 -0.03 9.85
CA ASN A 20 -1.68 0.54 10.17
C ASN A 20 -2.26 1.36 9.00
N GLY A 21 -1.83 1.05 7.77
CA GLY A 21 -2.24 1.73 6.56
C GLY A 21 -1.36 2.90 6.15
N MET A 22 -0.25 3.19 6.84
CA MET A 22 0.72 4.19 6.38
C MET A 22 1.89 3.53 5.66
N VAL A 23 2.15 3.95 4.42
CA VAL A 23 3.25 3.44 3.61
C VAL A 23 3.98 4.59 2.91
N GLY A 24 5.29 4.47 2.81
CA GLY A 24 6.15 5.35 2.04
C GLY A 24 7.10 4.52 1.18
N VAL A 25 7.49 5.08 0.03
CA VAL A 25 8.45 4.47 -0.89
C VAL A 25 9.55 5.47 -1.16
N GLY A 26 10.81 5.03 -1.04
CA GLY A 26 11.98 5.87 -1.27
C GLY A 26 12.97 5.21 -2.22
N TYR A 27 13.72 6.03 -2.94
CA TYR A 27 14.69 5.61 -3.94
C TYR A 27 16.06 6.21 -3.63
N GLY A 28 16.88 5.43 -2.94
CA GLY A 28 18.22 5.86 -2.56
C GLY A 28 19.26 5.53 -3.62
N LYS A 29 20.20 6.45 -3.86
CA LYS A 29 21.40 6.20 -4.68
C LYS A 29 22.67 6.68 -3.98
N ALA A 30 23.68 5.82 -3.92
CA ALA A 30 24.96 6.13 -3.31
C ALA A 30 26.10 5.29 -3.91
N LYS A 31 27.34 5.53 -3.43
CA LYS A 31 28.52 4.73 -3.80
C LYS A 31 28.64 3.43 -3.01
N GLU A 32 27.93 3.32 -1.89
CA GLU A 32 27.92 2.15 -1.00
C GLU A 32 26.47 1.73 -0.75
N VAL A 33 26.25 0.44 -0.53
CA VAL A 33 24.91 -0.13 -0.32
C VAL A 33 24.23 0.42 0.95
N PRO A 34 24.87 0.45 2.14
CA PRO A 34 24.22 0.96 3.35
C PRO A 34 23.81 2.43 3.22
N ALA A 35 24.66 3.24 2.59
CA ALA A 35 24.37 4.65 2.33
C ALA A 35 23.19 4.83 1.36
N ALA A 36 23.03 3.95 0.36
CA ALA A 36 21.87 3.98 -0.53
C ALA A 36 20.58 3.63 0.23
N ILE A 37 20.61 2.60 1.08
CA ILE A 37 19.47 2.21 1.89
C ILE A 37 19.06 3.34 2.86
N ALA A 38 20.01 3.93 3.58
CA ALA A 38 19.74 5.03 4.51
C ALA A 38 19.06 6.22 3.81
N LYS A 39 19.51 6.58 2.60
CA LYS A 39 18.85 7.62 1.78
C LYS A 39 17.45 7.22 1.36
N GLY A 40 17.24 5.95 0.98
CA GLY A 40 15.93 5.43 0.63
C GLY A 40 14.95 5.47 1.82
N VAL A 41 15.40 5.15 3.04
CA VAL A 41 14.58 5.24 4.26
C VAL A 41 14.15 6.68 4.52
N GLU A 42 15.09 7.62 4.46
CA GLU A 42 14.80 9.05 4.69
C GLU A 42 13.84 9.63 3.63
N GLU A 43 13.94 9.18 2.37
CA GLU A 43 13.01 9.58 1.32
C GLU A 43 11.62 8.94 1.47
N ALA A 44 11.56 7.66 1.87
CA ALA A 44 10.31 6.97 2.15
C ALA A 44 9.55 7.66 3.29
N ARG A 45 10.27 8.11 4.33
CA ARG A 45 9.68 8.86 5.45
C ARG A 45 9.05 10.19 5.05
N LYS A 46 9.55 10.84 3.99
CA LYS A 46 9.00 12.10 3.49
C LYS A 46 7.76 11.90 2.63
N SER A 47 7.59 10.71 2.07
CA SER A 47 6.56 10.38 1.07
C SER A 47 5.48 9.45 1.61
N PHE A 48 5.18 9.53 2.91
CA PHE A 48 4.11 8.75 3.50
C PHE A 48 2.75 9.09 2.90
N PHE A 49 2.00 8.06 2.55
CA PHE A 49 0.61 8.14 2.16
C PHE A 49 -0.22 7.16 2.99
N ARG A 50 -1.51 7.47 3.15
CA ARG A 50 -2.44 6.65 3.90
C ARG A 50 -3.30 5.82 2.94
N ALA A 51 -3.21 4.50 3.04
CA ALA A 51 -4.07 3.56 2.34
C ALA A 51 -5.41 3.41 3.09
N PRO A 52 -6.56 3.48 2.40
CA PRO A 52 -7.86 3.23 3.01
C PRO A 52 -8.12 1.71 3.12
N LEU A 53 -8.09 1.21 4.35
CA LEU A 53 -8.28 -0.21 4.68
C LEU A 53 -9.55 -0.40 5.54
N ILE A 54 -10.17 -1.58 5.41
CA ILE A 54 -11.28 -2.04 6.25
C ILE A 54 -10.89 -3.40 6.83
N GLY A 55 -10.62 -3.45 8.14
CA GLY A 55 -10.39 -4.69 8.89
C GLY A 55 -9.25 -5.60 8.40
N GLY A 56 -8.36 -5.12 7.52
CA GLY A 56 -7.26 -5.88 6.93
C GLY A 56 -7.29 -6.02 5.39
N THR A 57 -8.34 -5.53 4.72
CA THR A 57 -8.51 -5.60 3.26
C THR A 57 -8.75 -4.20 2.65
N ILE A 58 -8.55 -4.06 1.34
CA ILE A 58 -8.91 -2.86 0.57
C ILE A 58 -10.44 -2.74 0.33
N THR A 59 -10.92 -1.54 0.02
CA THR A 59 -12.37 -1.28 -0.11
C THR A 59 -13.00 -1.90 -1.36
N HIS A 60 -12.35 -1.79 -2.51
CA HIS A 60 -12.89 -2.22 -3.81
C HIS A 60 -11.74 -2.64 -4.74
N PRO A 61 -12.02 -3.42 -5.80
CA PRO A 61 -11.00 -3.74 -6.79
C PRO A 61 -10.54 -2.48 -7.53
N VAL A 62 -9.23 -2.33 -7.69
CA VAL A 62 -8.61 -1.20 -8.37
C VAL A 62 -7.51 -1.69 -9.29
N GLN A 63 -7.41 -1.09 -10.46
CA GLN A 63 -6.27 -1.24 -11.36
C GLN A 63 -5.45 0.04 -11.31
N GLY A 64 -4.20 -0.07 -10.88
CA GLY A 64 -3.25 1.05 -10.89
C GLY A 64 -2.26 0.90 -12.01
N GLU A 65 -1.96 2.02 -12.65
CA GLU A 65 -1.04 2.10 -13.76
C GLU A 65 0.00 3.18 -13.47
N ALA A 66 1.28 2.84 -13.62
CA ALA A 66 2.37 3.78 -13.51
C ALA A 66 3.48 3.41 -14.50
N ALA A 67 3.80 4.32 -15.42
CA ALA A 67 4.66 4.03 -16.55
C ALA A 67 4.19 2.77 -17.31
N ALA A 68 5.02 1.73 -17.39
CA ALA A 68 4.68 0.44 -17.99
C ALA A 68 4.18 -0.60 -16.98
N GLY A 69 4.11 -0.26 -15.69
CA GLY A 69 3.61 -1.14 -14.63
C GLY A 69 2.10 -1.07 -14.53
N VAL A 70 1.42 -2.22 -14.63
CA VAL A 70 -0.02 -2.35 -14.42
C VAL A 70 -0.24 -3.36 -13.31
N VAL A 71 -0.90 -2.95 -12.23
CA VAL A 71 -1.17 -3.81 -11.06
C VAL A 71 -2.66 -3.80 -10.78
N LEU A 72 -3.25 -4.98 -10.78
CA LEU A 72 -4.61 -5.20 -10.31
C LEU A 72 -4.56 -5.55 -8.83
N LEU A 73 -5.26 -4.77 -8.00
CA LEU A 73 -5.53 -5.04 -6.60
C LEU A 73 -7.00 -5.42 -6.45
N ARG A 74 -7.27 -6.58 -5.85
CA ARG A 74 -8.63 -7.08 -5.60
C ARG A 74 -8.79 -7.45 -4.14
N PRO A 75 -9.87 -6.98 -3.47
CA PRO A 75 -10.14 -7.34 -2.09
C PRO A 75 -10.38 -8.85 -1.97
N ALA A 76 -9.92 -9.43 -0.86
CA ALA A 76 -10.09 -10.84 -0.54
C ALA A 76 -10.94 -11.01 0.72
N SER A 77 -11.47 -12.21 0.93
CA SER A 77 -12.13 -12.57 2.18
C SER A 77 -11.11 -12.71 3.31
N PRO A 78 -11.48 -12.49 4.58
CA PRO A 78 -10.58 -12.67 5.70
C PRO A 78 -9.97 -14.08 5.75
N GLY A 79 -8.65 -14.17 5.98
CA GLY A 79 -7.91 -15.44 6.04
C GLY A 79 -7.34 -15.93 4.70
N THR A 80 -7.34 -15.10 3.66
CA THR A 80 -6.71 -15.40 2.36
C THR A 80 -5.19 -15.17 2.38
N GLY A 81 -4.72 -14.23 3.19
CA GLY A 81 -3.32 -13.79 3.20
C GLY A 81 -2.98 -12.83 2.05
N VAL A 82 -1.71 -12.42 1.99
CA VAL A 82 -1.18 -11.52 0.96
C VAL A 82 -0.68 -12.31 -0.25
N ILE A 83 -1.54 -12.43 -1.26
CA ILE A 83 -1.23 -13.09 -2.52
C ILE A 83 -0.78 -12.03 -3.53
N ALA A 84 0.52 -11.78 -3.59
CA ALA A 84 1.12 -10.77 -4.44
C ALA A 84 2.53 -11.19 -4.91
N GLY A 85 2.99 -10.61 -6.03
CA GLY A 85 4.41 -10.71 -6.44
C GLY A 85 5.32 -9.92 -5.49
N GLY A 86 6.62 -10.24 -5.41
CA GLY A 86 7.53 -9.74 -4.36
C GLY A 86 7.53 -8.22 -4.15
N ALA A 87 7.53 -7.44 -5.24
CA ALA A 87 7.48 -5.99 -5.18
C ALA A 87 6.17 -5.45 -4.57
N ALA A 88 5.02 -5.94 -5.04
CA ALA A 88 3.71 -5.54 -4.51
C ALA A 88 3.48 -6.10 -3.10
N ARG A 89 3.96 -7.31 -2.81
CA ARG A 89 3.88 -7.94 -1.48
C ARG A 89 4.53 -7.07 -0.42
N ALA A 90 5.77 -6.62 -0.64
CA ALA A 90 6.47 -5.77 0.32
C ALA A 90 5.70 -4.47 0.62
N VAL A 91 5.09 -3.85 -0.40
CA VAL A 91 4.25 -2.65 -0.23
C VAL A 91 3.01 -2.94 0.60
N LEU A 92 2.31 -4.04 0.30
CA LEU A 92 1.04 -4.39 0.95
C LEU A 92 1.23 -4.89 2.38
N GLU A 93 2.31 -5.62 2.66
CA GLU A 93 2.67 -6.06 4.01
C GLU A 93 3.06 -4.86 4.88
N CYS A 94 3.90 -3.94 4.38
CA CYS A 94 4.21 -2.70 5.08
C CYS A 94 2.97 -1.82 5.31
N ALA A 95 1.96 -1.90 4.44
CA ALA A 95 0.68 -1.23 4.62
C ALA A 95 -0.18 -1.82 5.73
N GLY A 96 0.12 -3.04 6.22
CA GLY A 96 -0.77 -3.76 7.14
C GLY A 96 -1.98 -4.38 6.45
N VAL A 97 -1.90 -4.63 5.15
CA VAL A 97 -2.92 -5.42 4.45
C VAL A 97 -2.65 -6.89 4.74
N HIS A 98 -3.64 -7.57 5.31
CA HIS A 98 -3.53 -8.98 5.64
C HIS A 98 -4.11 -9.86 4.54
N ASP A 99 -5.18 -9.41 3.87
CA ASP A 99 -5.94 -10.21 2.92
C ASP A 99 -6.14 -9.45 1.62
N ILE A 100 -5.44 -9.86 0.56
CA ILE A 100 -5.54 -9.23 -0.76
C ILE A 100 -5.05 -10.16 -1.87
N LEU A 101 -5.68 -10.02 -3.04
CA LEU A 101 -5.19 -10.60 -4.29
C LEU A 101 -4.59 -9.49 -5.13
N ALA A 102 -3.32 -9.61 -5.48
CA ALA A 102 -2.63 -8.65 -6.34
C ALA A 102 -1.91 -9.36 -7.49
N LYS A 103 -2.07 -8.83 -8.70
CA LYS A 103 -1.39 -9.35 -9.90
C LYS A 103 -0.79 -8.21 -10.70
N SER A 104 0.51 -8.32 -11.01
CA SER A 104 1.14 -7.49 -12.05
C SER A 104 0.78 -8.07 -13.41
N LEU A 105 0.23 -7.21 -14.28
CA LEU A 105 -0.21 -7.53 -15.64
C LEU A 105 0.69 -6.90 -16.71
N GLY A 106 1.54 -5.94 -16.33
CA GLY A 106 2.43 -5.22 -17.22
C GLY A 106 3.89 -5.58 -16.97
N SER A 107 4.71 -4.54 -16.76
CA SER A 107 6.15 -4.69 -16.48
C SER A 107 6.46 -5.55 -15.25
N ASP A 108 7.52 -6.33 -15.35
CA ASP A 108 8.14 -7.12 -14.28
C ASP A 108 9.19 -6.33 -13.46
N ASN A 109 9.55 -5.12 -13.90
CA ASN A 109 10.49 -4.25 -13.20
C ASN A 109 9.92 -3.81 -11.84
N ALA A 110 10.64 -4.13 -10.76
CA ALA A 110 10.21 -3.86 -9.39
C ALA A 110 9.86 -2.39 -9.13
N ILE A 111 10.61 -1.44 -9.69
CA ILE A 111 10.35 0.00 -9.50
C ILE A 111 8.98 0.38 -10.06
N ASN A 112 8.68 -0.07 -11.28
CA ASN A 112 7.41 0.23 -11.94
C ASN A 112 6.24 -0.47 -11.22
N VAL A 113 6.44 -1.71 -10.78
CA VAL A 113 5.42 -2.45 -10.03
C VAL A 113 5.11 -1.76 -8.70
N VAL A 114 6.13 -1.29 -7.96
CA VAL A 114 5.92 -0.55 -6.71
C VAL A 114 5.18 0.76 -6.98
N HIS A 115 5.60 1.55 -7.98
CA HIS A 115 4.90 2.79 -8.31
C HIS A 115 3.46 2.56 -8.77
N ALA A 116 3.20 1.51 -9.55
CA ALA A 116 1.85 1.14 -9.98
C ALA A 116 0.99 0.67 -8.81
N THR A 117 1.59 -0.05 -7.84
CA THR A 117 0.91 -0.46 -6.60
C THR A 117 0.57 0.77 -5.75
N VAL A 118 1.48 1.72 -5.61
CA VAL A 118 1.22 2.99 -4.91
C VAL A 118 0.12 3.80 -5.62
N ALA A 119 0.13 3.85 -6.95
CA ALA A 119 -0.92 4.50 -7.73
C ALA A 119 -2.28 3.83 -7.50
N ALA A 120 -2.33 2.49 -7.51
CA ALA A 120 -3.55 1.72 -7.19
C ALA A 120 -4.06 2.05 -5.78
N LEU A 121 -3.17 2.10 -4.78
CA LEU A 121 -3.57 2.41 -3.40
C LEU A 121 -4.09 3.84 -3.25
N LYS A 122 -3.55 4.81 -4.01
CA LYS A 122 -4.02 6.20 -4.02
C LYS A 122 -5.36 6.39 -4.73
N LEU A 123 -5.71 5.50 -5.66
CA LEU A 123 -7.02 5.51 -6.33
C LEU A 123 -8.13 4.96 -5.45
N LEU A 124 -7.80 4.22 -4.39
CA LEU A 124 -8.79 3.76 -3.44
C LEU A 124 -9.49 4.94 -2.76
N GLN A 125 -10.78 4.78 -2.54
CA GLN A 125 -11.65 5.77 -1.91
C GLN A 125 -12.34 5.12 -0.72
N ARG A 126 -12.52 5.90 0.35
CA ARG A 126 -13.32 5.45 1.50
C ARG A 126 -14.81 5.56 1.17
N PRO A 127 -15.65 4.63 1.67
CA PRO A 127 -17.09 4.74 1.49
C PRO A 127 -17.65 6.06 2.05
N GLU A 128 -17.06 6.60 3.12
CA GLU A 128 -17.42 7.89 3.71
C GLU A 128 -17.14 9.07 2.78
N GLU A 129 -15.97 9.08 2.15
CA GLU A 129 -15.56 10.13 1.21
C GLU A 129 -16.46 10.12 -0.03
N VAL A 130 -16.85 8.93 -0.51
CA VAL A 130 -17.79 8.79 -1.62
C VAL A 130 -19.19 9.26 -1.22
N ALA A 131 -19.65 8.92 -0.02
CA ALA A 131 -20.94 9.36 0.50
C ALA A 131 -20.99 10.89 0.69
N ALA A 132 -19.97 11.47 1.29
CA ALA A 132 -19.82 12.91 1.46
C ALA A 132 -19.79 13.65 0.12
N ARG A 133 -19.05 13.13 -0.87
CA ARG A 133 -18.99 13.71 -2.22
C ARG A 133 -20.33 13.66 -2.95
N ARG A 134 -21.14 12.63 -2.69
CA ARG A 134 -22.47 12.45 -3.31
C ARG A 134 -23.62 13.06 -2.50
N GLY A 135 -23.38 13.51 -1.28
CA GLY A 135 -24.42 14.05 -0.38
C GLY A 135 -25.48 13.02 0.04
N LEU A 136 -25.16 11.73 -0.05
CA LEU A 136 -26.08 10.62 0.25
C LEU A 136 -25.67 9.94 1.56
N PRO A 137 -26.61 9.32 2.30
CA PRO A 137 -26.25 8.53 3.47
C PRO A 137 -25.40 7.32 3.07
N ILE A 138 -24.56 6.85 3.99
CA ILE A 138 -23.63 5.74 3.74
C ILE A 138 -24.35 4.43 3.36
N GLU A 139 -25.60 4.27 3.78
CA GLU A 139 -26.43 3.10 3.53
C GLU A 139 -26.80 2.95 2.05
N ASP A 140 -26.98 4.07 1.34
CA ASP A 140 -27.29 4.07 -0.09
C ASP A 140 -26.04 3.89 -0.98
N VAL A 141 -24.86 4.14 -0.40
CA VAL A 141 -23.59 4.18 -1.15
C VAL A 141 -22.78 2.90 -0.98
N ALA A 142 -22.80 2.29 0.22
CA ALA A 142 -22.00 1.12 0.53
C ALA A 142 -22.88 -0.14 0.58
N PRO A 143 -22.45 -1.25 -0.06
CA PRO A 143 -23.21 -2.50 -0.01
C PRO A 143 -23.22 -3.09 1.41
N ALA A 144 -24.30 -3.81 1.75
CA ALA A 144 -24.52 -4.38 3.08
C ALA A 144 -23.36 -5.27 3.58
N GLY A 145 -22.69 -5.99 2.67
CA GLY A 145 -21.52 -6.81 3.02
C GLY A 145 -20.33 -5.97 3.53
N MET A 146 -20.10 -4.80 2.95
CA MET A 146 -19.04 -3.88 3.36
C MET A 146 -19.37 -3.22 4.72
N LEU A 147 -20.63 -2.84 4.94
CA LEU A 147 -21.09 -2.30 6.22
C LEU A 147 -20.93 -3.31 7.36
N LYS A 148 -21.22 -4.60 7.12
CA LYS A 148 -20.96 -5.68 8.08
C LYS A 148 -19.48 -5.86 8.38
N ALA A 149 -18.64 -5.88 7.34
CA ALA A 149 -17.18 -5.99 7.49
C ALA A 149 -16.61 -4.83 8.31
N ARG A 150 -17.10 -3.61 8.05
CA ARG A 150 -16.74 -2.41 8.81
C ARG A 150 -17.13 -2.52 10.29
N ARG A 151 -18.40 -2.83 10.59
CA ARG A 151 -18.85 -3.03 11.99
C ARG A 151 -18.04 -4.11 12.72
N LYS A 152 -17.71 -5.21 12.04
CA LYS A 152 -16.85 -6.26 12.59
C LYS A 152 -15.44 -5.73 12.89
N SER A 153 -14.87 -4.95 11.97
CA SER A 153 -13.54 -4.36 12.18
C SER A 153 -13.52 -3.32 13.30
N GLU A 154 -14.57 -2.51 13.43
CA GLU A 154 -14.73 -1.53 14.51
C GLU A 154 -14.92 -2.21 15.86
N ALA A 155 -15.73 -3.28 15.92
CA ALA A 155 -15.90 -4.09 17.11
C ALA A 155 -14.60 -4.79 17.54
N LEU A 156 -13.83 -5.32 16.56
CA LEU A 156 -12.52 -5.90 16.84
C LEU A 156 -11.55 -4.83 17.37
N ALA A 157 -11.49 -3.67 16.74
CA ALA A 157 -10.65 -2.55 17.19
C ALA A 157 -11.04 -2.07 18.60
N ALA A 158 -12.33 -2.00 18.91
CA ALA A 158 -12.83 -1.65 20.24
C ALA A 158 -12.47 -2.72 21.29
N SER A 159 -12.47 -3.99 20.92
CA SER A 159 -12.09 -5.09 21.82
C SER A 159 -10.59 -5.19 22.12
N VAL A 160 -9.74 -4.57 21.28
CA VAL A 160 -8.27 -4.52 21.45
C VAL A 160 -7.81 -3.32 22.29
N LEU A 161 -8.72 -2.40 22.65
CA LEU A 161 -8.47 -1.24 23.51
C LEU A 161 -8.70 -1.41 25.04
N PRO A 162 -8.50 -2.57 25.71
CA PRO A 162 -8.53 -2.63 27.18
C PRO A 162 -7.11 -2.56 27.77
N ASP A 163 -6.48 -1.38 27.81
CA ASP A 163 -5.54 -0.94 28.89
C ASP A 163 -4.80 0.35 28.53
N ARG A 164 -5.46 1.50 28.71
CA ARG A 164 -4.77 2.80 28.88
C ARG A 164 -5.16 3.44 30.20
N THR A 165 -5.18 2.63 31.25
CA THR A 165 -5.31 3.08 32.64
C THR A 165 -4.33 2.30 33.50
N ILE A 166 -3.07 2.75 33.52
CA ILE A 166 -2.26 3.01 34.73
C ILE A 166 -1.28 4.14 34.37
#